data_AF-A0A419DS98-F1
#
_entry.id   AF-A0A419DS98-F1
#
_cell.length_a   1.000
_cell.length_b   1.000
_cell.length_c   1.000
_cell.angle_alpha   90.00
_cell.angle_beta   90.00
_cell.angle_gamma   90.00
#
_symmetry.space_group_name_H-M   'P 1'
#
loop_
_entity.id
_entity.type
_entity.pdbx_description
1 polymer ?
#
loop_
_entity_poly.entity_id
_entity_poly.type
_entity_poly.pdbx_seq_one_letter_code
_entity_poly.pdbx_strand_id
1 'polypeptide(L)'
;MNKEQEILLVKSFFVKRVQERVLHELFSPKKRDQALYRLDHLYKNMLKNEYLIEITPPNSWYEDIYELLKKHGAPDTCYCLSENEVINGKELPLKEALEHAVGFGFSSIISCIPGELAYFEAEQSFGAPPRYLLKKPTNH
;
A
#
# COMPACT_ATOMS: atom_id res chain seq x y z
N MET A 1 3.14 5.89 -15.11
CA MET A 1 3.42 4.85 -14.09
C MET A 1 4.91 4.62 -13.99
N ASN A 2 5.47 4.73 -12.80
CA ASN A 2 6.90 4.52 -12.54
C ASN A 2 7.15 3.03 -12.22
N LYS A 3 7.70 2.28 -13.18
CA LYS A 3 7.93 0.83 -13.02
C LYS A 3 8.99 0.50 -11.97
N GLU A 4 9.98 1.37 -11.77
CA GLU A 4 11.05 1.13 -10.80
C GLU A 4 10.50 1.15 -9.37
N GLN A 5 9.61 2.11 -9.08
CA GLN A 5 8.90 2.18 -7.81
C GLN A 5 8.06 0.93 -7.56
N GLU A 6 7.32 0.44 -8.55
CA GLU A 6 6.53 -0.80 -8.42
C GLU A 6 7.41 -2.04 -8.21
N ILE A 7 8.55 -2.14 -8.90
CA ILE A 7 9.51 -3.24 -8.68
C ILE A 7 10.01 -3.23 -7.25
N LEU A 8 10.42 -2.07 -6.74
CA LEU A 8 10.93 -1.92 -5.38
C LEU A 8 9.85 -2.26 -4.35
N LEU A 9 8.64 -1.72 -4.52
CA LEU A 9 7.49 -2.00 -3.66
C LEU A 9 7.20 -3.51 -3.60
N VAL A 10 7.05 -4.16 -4.76
CA VAL A 10 6.74 -5.59 -4.83
C VAL A 10 7.86 -6.44 -4.23
N LYS A 11 9.11 -6.18 -4.60
CA LYS A 11 10.25 -6.97 -4.07
C LYS A 11 10.42 -6.83 -2.56
N SER A 12 10.04 -5.67 -2.01
CA SER A 12 10.24 -5.36 -0.60
C SER A 12 9.11 -5.89 0.28
N PHE A 13 7.85 -5.72 -0.12
CA PHE A 13 6.70 -6.02 0.73
C PHE A 13 5.96 -7.31 0.39
N PHE A 14 6.10 -7.85 -0.83
CA PHE A 14 5.40 -9.06 -1.22
C PHE A 14 6.26 -10.30 -0.95
N VAL A 15 5.61 -11.43 -0.63
CA VAL A 15 6.28 -12.72 -0.45
C VAL A 15 6.89 -13.20 -1.76
N LYS A 16 8.09 -13.81 -1.72
CA LYS A 16 8.87 -14.16 -2.93
C LYS A 16 8.05 -14.91 -3.99
N ARG A 17 7.23 -15.87 -3.56
CA ARG A 17 6.42 -16.74 -4.46
C ARG A 17 5.41 -16.00 -5.34
N VAL A 18 5.01 -14.77 -5.01
CA VAL A 18 4.03 -14.00 -5.80
C VAL A 18 4.64 -12.86 -6.61
N GLN A 19 5.91 -12.50 -6.38
CA GLN A 19 6.52 -11.27 -6.93
C GLN A 19 6.52 -11.25 -8.46
N GLU A 20 6.96 -12.31 -9.12
CA GLU A 20 7.02 -12.39 -10.59
C GLU A 20 5.62 -12.23 -11.21
N ARG A 21 4.63 -12.92 -10.64
CA ARG A 21 3.24 -12.86 -11.09
C ARG A 21 2.67 -11.46 -10.94
N VAL A 22 2.84 -10.84 -9.77
CA VAL A 22 2.34 -9.49 -9.49
C VAL A 22 2.97 -8.48 -10.43
N LEU A 23 4.30 -8.52 -10.64
CA LEU A 23 4.97 -7.61 -11.57
C LEU A 23 4.49 -7.77 -13.01
N HIS A 24 4.32 -9.01 -13.47
CA HIS A 24 3.80 -9.29 -14.81
C HIS A 24 2.38 -8.73 -14.98
N GLU A 25 1.55 -8.81 -13.96
CA GLU A 25 0.17 -8.30 -13.98
C GLU A 25 0.13 -6.77 -13.92
N LEU A 26 0.91 -6.14 -13.03
CA LEU A 26 1.01 -4.68 -12.91
C LEU A 26 1.50 -4.01 -14.20
N PHE A 27 2.40 -4.68 -14.94
CA PHE A 27 2.96 -4.16 -16.19
C PHE A 27 2.16 -4.51 -17.45
N SER A 28 1.02 -5.19 -17.27
CA SER A 28 0.06 -5.44 -18.34
C SER A 28 -1.17 -4.55 -18.13
N PRO A 29 -1.45 -3.58 -19.02
CA PRO A 29 -2.62 -2.70 -18.86
C PRO A 29 -3.94 -3.46 -18.65
N LYS A 30 -4.09 -4.63 -19.29
CA LYS A 30 -5.29 -5.47 -19.17
C LYS A 30 -5.37 -6.30 -17.89
N LYS A 31 -4.29 -6.40 -17.11
CA LYS A 31 -4.19 -7.25 -15.91
C LYS A 31 -3.81 -6.50 -14.65
N ARG A 32 -3.53 -5.19 -14.74
CA ARG A 32 -3.17 -4.36 -13.59
C ARG A 32 -4.20 -4.46 -12.48
N ASP A 33 -5.47 -4.31 -12.83
CA ASP A 33 -6.59 -4.37 -11.88
C ASP A 33 -6.66 -5.75 -11.22
N GLN A 34 -6.26 -6.82 -11.92
CA GLN A 34 -6.25 -8.16 -11.33
C GLN A 34 -5.21 -8.28 -10.20
N ALA A 35 -4.07 -7.58 -10.30
CA ALA A 35 -3.05 -7.59 -9.25
C ALA A 35 -3.57 -6.90 -7.98
N LEU A 36 -4.32 -5.81 -8.15
CA LEU A 36 -4.94 -5.06 -7.06
C LEU A 36 -6.12 -5.82 -6.45
N TYR A 37 -7.00 -6.37 -7.28
CA TYR A 37 -8.14 -7.19 -6.82
C TYR A 37 -7.71 -8.40 -5.99
N ARG A 38 -6.51 -8.96 -6.27
CA ARG A 38 -5.96 -10.02 -5.43
C ARG A 38 -5.56 -9.51 -4.04
N LEU A 39 -5.10 -8.27 -3.90
CA LEU A 39 -4.76 -7.70 -2.60
C LEU A 39 -6.00 -7.60 -1.71
N ASP A 40 -7.17 -7.24 -2.25
CA ASP A 40 -8.42 -7.09 -1.50
C ASP A 40 -8.70 -8.28 -0.60
N HIS A 41 -8.67 -9.48 -1.19
CA HIS A 41 -9.08 -10.69 -0.49
C HIS A 41 -7.90 -11.56 -0.02
N LEU A 42 -6.70 -11.38 -0.58
CA LEU A 42 -5.56 -12.28 -0.37
C LEU A 42 -4.31 -11.59 0.17
N TYR A 43 -4.38 -10.34 0.67
CA TYR A 43 -3.19 -9.62 1.15
C TYR A 43 -2.35 -10.42 2.17
N LYS A 44 -2.96 -11.17 3.10
CA LYS A 44 -2.22 -12.01 4.08
C LYS A 44 -1.41 -13.14 3.45
N ASN A 45 -1.73 -13.52 2.21
CA ASN A 45 -1.02 -14.53 1.43
C ASN A 45 -0.02 -13.89 0.45
N MET A 46 -0.14 -12.59 0.19
CA MET A 46 0.64 -11.85 -0.80
C MET A 46 1.73 -10.98 -0.17
N LEU A 47 1.44 -10.34 0.95
CA LEU A 47 2.34 -9.47 1.69
C LEU A 47 3.12 -10.28 2.72
N LYS A 48 4.32 -9.81 3.07
CA LYS A 48 5.12 -10.36 4.16
C LYS A 48 4.43 -10.02 5.48
N ASN A 49 3.85 -11.02 6.13
CA ASN A 49 3.06 -10.80 7.34
C ASN A 49 3.89 -10.22 8.49
N GLU A 50 5.17 -10.53 8.55
CA GLU A 50 6.10 -9.95 9.52
C GLU A 50 6.31 -8.43 9.34
N TYR A 51 5.89 -7.85 8.20
CA TYR A 51 6.01 -6.41 7.92
C TYR A 51 4.65 -5.69 8.09
N LEU A 52 3.57 -6.42 8.38
CA LEU A 52 2.24 -5.87 8.64
C LEU A 52 2.13 -5.46 10.10
N ILE A 53 2.20 -4.16 10.36
CA ILE A 53 1.95 -3.58 11.68
C ILE A 53 0.57 -2.94 11.66
N GLU A 54 -0.39 -3.53 12.37
CA GLU A 54 -1.77 -3.03 12.42
C GLU A 54 -1.83 -1.63 13.03
N ILE A 55 -2.57 -0.74 12.38
CA ILE A 55 -2.84 0.62 12.85
C ILE A 55 -4.13 0.58 13.67
N THR A 56 -4.01 0.72 14.99
CA THR A 56 -5.17 0.73 15.88
C THR A 56 -6.01 2.00 15.70
N PRO A 57 -7.33 1.94 15.91
CA PRO A 57 -8.18 3.13 15.93
C PRO A 57 -7.72 4.18 16.96
N PRO A 58 -7.97 5.49 16.72
CA PRO A 58 -8.59 6.06 15.53
C PRO A 58 -7.68 5.97 14.30
N ASN A 59 -8.24 5.50 13.19
CA ASN A 59 -7.51 5.26 11.94
C ASN A 59 -8.37 5.52 10.69
N SER A 60 -9.55 6.11 10.87
CA SER A 60 -10.52 6.38 9.79
C SER A 60 -10.36 7.75 9.15
N TRP A 61 -9.52 8.61 9.73
CA TRP A 61 -9.25 9.94 9.21
C TRP A 61 -7.86 10.00 8.60
N TYR A 62 -7.77 10.51 7.37
CA TYR A 62 -6.53 10.50 6.60
C TYR A 62 -5.41 11.33 7.26
N GLU A 63 -5.77 12.35 8.04
CA GLU A 63 -4.83 13.20 8.76
C GLU A 63 -4.16 12.45 9.92
N ASP A 64 -4.86 11.53 10.59
CA ASP A 64 -4.27 10.67 11.62
C ASP A 64 -3.21 9.74 11.02
N ILE A 65 -3.51 9.19 9.83
CA ILE A 65 -2.58 8.34 9.07
C ILE A 65 -1.39 9.14 8.56
N TYR A 66 -1.62 10.37 8.10
CA TYR A 66 -0.56 11.30 7.68
C TYR A 66 0.42 11.55 8.83
N GLU A 67 -0.06 11.99 9.99
CA GLU A 67 0.78 12.25 11.17
C GLU A 67 1.52 11.00 11.63
N LEU A 68 0.88 9.83 11.58
CA LEU A 68 1.52 8.55 11.89
C LEU A 68 2.69 8.25 10.94
N LEU A 69 2.49 8.41 9.63
CA LEU A 69 3.54 8.19 8.63
C LEU A 69 4.67 9.22 8.75
N LYS A 70 4.36 10.49 9.03
CA LYS A 70 5.37 11.52 9.30
C LYS A 70 6.23 11.19 10.52
N LYS A 71 5.63 10.67 11.61
CA LYS A 71 6.37 10.16 12.78
C LYS A 71 7.30 8.98 12.44
N HIS A 72 6.97 8.24 11.39
CA HIS A 72 7.80 7.15 10.85
C HIS A 72 8.83 7.62 9.81
N GLY A 73 8.94 8.93 9.58
CA GLY A 73 9.93 9.51 8.67
C GLY A 73 9.46 9.63 7.21
N ALA A 74 8.17 9.49 6.94
CA ALA A 74 7.65 9.62 5.58
C ALA A 74 8.00 11.01 4.97
N PRO A 75 8.49 11.06 3.72
CA PRO A 75 8.66 12.31 3.00
C PRO A 75 7.30 12.94 2.64
N ASP A 76 7.33 14.10 2.00
CA ASP A 76 6.10 14.82 1.61
C ASP A 76 5.49 14.29 0.30
N THR A 77 6.19 13.43 -0.41
CA THR A 77 5.70 12.75 -1.62
C THR A 77 5.69 11.24 -1.43
N CYS A 78 4.84 10.54 -2.20
CA CYS A 78 4.73 9.09 -2.15
C CYS A 78 4.30 8.53 -3.50
N TYR A 79 4.52 7.23 -3.69
CA TYR A 79 4.01 6.49 -4.84
C TYR A 79 2.76 5.67 -4.48
N CYS A 80 1.74 5.73 -5.33
CA CYS A 80 0.44 5.12 -5.06
C CYS A 80 0.21 3.89 -5.94
N LEU A 81 -0.12 2.76 -5.32
CA LEU A 81 -0.61 1.55 -5.96
C LEU A 81 -2.00 1.24 -5.37
N SER A 82 -3.07 1.52 -6.11
CA SER A 82 -4.43 1.55 -5.55
C SER A 82 -5.47 1.21 -6.62
N GLU A 83 -6.62 0.67 -6.21
CA GLU A 83 -7.80 0.56 -7.09
C GLU A 83 -8.47 1.90 -7.37
N ASN A 84 -8.16 2.94 -6.59
CA ASN A 84 -8.61 4.29 -6.89
C ASN A 84 -7.82 4.86 -8.09
N GLU A 85 -8.45 4.89 -9.27
CA GLU A 85 -7.87 5.41 -10.51
C GLU A 85 -7.37 6.86 -10.40
N VAL A 86 -7.91 7.65 -9.46
CA VAL A 86 -7.47 9.03 -9.20
C VAL A 86 -6.00 9.06 -8.78
N ILE A 87 -5.54 8.07 -8.02
CA ILE A 87 -4.16 8.02 -7.50
C ILE A 87 -3.34 6.87 -8.08
N ASN A 88 -3.96 5.85 -8.67
CA ASN A 88 -3.27 4.64 -9.11
C ASN A 88 -2.10 4.93 -10.06
N GLY A 89 -0.91 4.45 -9.69
CA GLY A 89 0.30 4.52 -10.51
C GLY A 89 0.94 5.91 -10.58
N LYS A 90 0.53 6.84 -9.70
CA LYS A 90 1.02 8.22 -9.63
C LYS A 90 1.96 8.45 -8.45
N GLU A 91 2.81 9.46 -8.59
CA GLU A 91 3.55 10.06 -7.49
C GLU A 91 2.84 11.37 -7.11
N LEU A 92 2.50 11.53 -5.84
CA LEU A 92 1.65 12.62 -5.33
C LEU A 92 2.17 13.12 -3.99
N PRO A 93 1.77 14.33 -3.57
CA PRO A 93 1.88 14.74 -2.17
C PRO A 93 1.23 13.70 -1.24
N LEU A 94 1.90 13.35 -0.15
CA LEU A 94 1.44 12.31 0.78
C LEU A 94 0.04 12.59 1.33
N LYS A 95 -0.25 13.86 1.66
CA LYS A 95 -1.56 14.26 2.18
C LYS A 95 -2.68 14.00 1.17
N GLU A 96 -2.47 14.38 -0.09
CA GLU A 96 -3.42 14.18 -1.20
C GLU A 96 -3.65 12.68 -1.47
N ALA A 97 -2.57 11.90 -1.49
CA ALA A 97 -2.66 10.45 -1.68
C ALA A 97 -3.51 9.77 -0.59
N LEU A 98 -3.33 10.18 0.67
CA LEU A 98 -4.08 9.64 1.80
C LEU A 98 -5.54 10.07 1.81
N GLU A 99 -5.85 11.31 1.41
CA GLU A 99 -7.22 11.81 1.28
C GLU A 99 -8.05 10.94 0.31
N HIS A 100 -7.41 10.42 -0.74
CA HIS A 100 -8.06 9.52 -1.70
C HIS A 100 -8.03 8.03 -1.33
N ALA A 101 -7.10 7.61 -0.47
CA ALA A 101 -6.89 6.20 -0.15
C ALA A 101 -7.63 5.75 1.11
N VAL A 102 -7.65 6.58 2.16
CA VAL A 102 -8.20 6.20 3.46
C VAL A 102 -9.72 6.18 3.39
N GLY A 103 -10.31 4.99 3.59
CA GLY A 103 -11.75 4.80 3.53
C GLY A 103 -12.30 4.69 2.11
N PHE A 104 -11.44 4.47 1.10
CA PHE A 104 -11.89 4.23 -0.28
C PHE A 104 -12.69 2.92 -0.41
N GLY A 105 -12.43 1.95 0.47
CA GLY A 105 -13.16 0.67 0.54
C GLY A 105 -12.46 -0.49 -0.16
N PHE A 106 -11.52 -0.19 -1.08
CA PHE A 106 -10.68 -1.16 -1.79
C PHE A 106 -9.19 -0.97 -1.49
N SER A 107 -8.38 -1.95 -1.86
CA SER A 107 -6.95 -1.98 -1.53
C SER A 107 -6.19 -0.78 -2.06
N SER A 108 -5.41 -0.18 -1.16
CA SER A 108 -4.49 0.92 -1.49
C SER A 108 -3.18 0.75 -0.73
N ILE A 109 -2.06 0.79 -1.47
CA ILE A 109 -0.71 0.87 -0.92
C ILE A 109 -0.13 2.25 -1.27
N ILE A 110 0.23 3.01 -0.24
CA ILE A 110 0.86 4.33 -0.35
C ILE A 110 2.32 4.19 0.11
N SER A 111 3.23 4.03 -0.86
CA SER A 111 4.65 3.83 -0.64
C SER A 111 5.36 5.16 -0.40
N CYS A 112 5.71 5.42 0.86
CA CYS A 112 6.34 6.66 1.30
C CYS A 112 7.86 6.63 1.10
N ILE A 113 8.51 5.57 1.59
CA ILE A 113 9.94 5.32 1.42
C ILE A 113 10.08 3.99 0.68
N PRO A 114 10.58 3.98 -0.56
CA PRO A 114 10.61 2.78 -1.39
C PRO A 114 11.27 1.60 -0.68
N GLY A 115 10.48 0.57 -0.40
CA GLY A 115 10.93 -0.67 0.25
C GLY A 115 11.12 -0.63 1.77
N GLU A 116 10.85 0.50 2.41
CA GLU A 116 11.04 0.67 3.86
C GLU A 116 9.76 1.02 4.61
N LEU A 117 8.94 1.92 4.05
CA LEU A 117 7.72 2.42 4.70
C LEU A 117 6.60 2.62 3.68
N ALA A 118 5.45 1.99 3.93
CA ALA A 118 4.21 2.27 3.22
C ALA A 118 2.99 2.18 4.15
N TYR A 119 1.90 2.81 3.76
CA TYR A 119 0.57 2.54 4.29
C TYR A 119 -0.14 1.51 3.42
N PHE A 120 -0.95 0.64 4.04
CA PHE A 120 -1.83 -0.29 3.36
C PHE A 120 -3.23 -0.28 4.00
N GLU A 121 -4.25 -0.05 3.17
CA GLU A 121 -5.66 -0.33 3.50
C GLU A 121 -6.06 -1.60 2.76
N ALA A 122 -6.58 -2.60 3.48
CA ALA A 122 -7.22 -3.76 2.85
C ALA A 122 -8.70 -3.46 2.55
N GLU A 123 -9.33 -4.30 1.73
CA GLU A 123 -10.75 -4.18 1.42
C GLU A 123 -11.63 -4.21 2.67
N GLN A 124 -12.67 -3.38 2.66
CA GLN A 124 -13.71 -3.40 3.66
C GLN A 124 -14.66 -4.59 3.44
N SER A 125 -14.58 -5.60 4.32
CA SER A 125 -15.50 -6.75 4.32
C SER A 125 -16.62 -6.60 5.36
N PHE A 126 -16.26 -6.54 6.65
CA PHE A 126 -17.20 -6.32 7.76
C PHE A 126 -16.59 -5.35 8.78
N GLY A 127 -17.29 -4.27 9.10
CA GLY A 127 -16.78 -3.20 9.97
C GLY A 127 -15.82 -2.27 9.22
N ALA A 128 -14.91 -1.60 9.95
CA ALA A 128 -13.87 -0.78 9.34
C ALA A 128 -12.80 -1.66 8.67
N PRO A 129 -12.24 -1.27 7.51
CA PRO A 129 -11.17 -2.04 6.88
C PRO A 129 -9.93 -2.06 7.80
N PRO A 130 -9.21 -3.19 7.88
CA PRO A 130 -7.96 -3.23 8.60
C PRO A 130 -6.90 -2.43 7.84
N ARG A 131 -6.13 -1.65 8.60
CA ARG A 131 -5.10 -0.73 8.10
C ARG A 131 -3.77 -1.10 8.69
N TYR A 132 -2.72 -1.01 7.89
CA TYR A 132 -1.39 -1.44 8.28
C TYR A 132 -0.34 -0.42 7.88
N LEU A 133 0.69 -0.29 8.70
CA LEU A 133 2.01 0.14 8.23
C LEU A 133 2.70 -1.10 7.65
N LEU A 134 3.17 -0.99 6.42
CA LEU A 134 4.16 -1.89 5.85
C LEU A 134 5.54 -1.36 6.22
N LYS A 135 6.21 -2.03 7.15
CA LYS A 135 7.53 -1.61 7.61
C LYS A 135 8.42 -2.82 7.84
N LYS A 136 9.65 -2.75 7.32
CA LYS A 136 10.66 -3.77 7.58
C LYS A 136 11.00 -3.78 9.08
N PRO A 137 10.98 -4.94 9.77
CA PRO A 137 11.41 -5.05 11.15
C PRO A 137 12.84 -4.54 11.29
N THR A 138 13.07 -3.67 12.27
CA THR A 138 14.41 -3.38 12.75
C THR A 138 14.92 -4.65 13.43
N ASN A 139 15.88 -5.34 12.81
CA ASN A 139 16.64 -6.36 13.51
C ASN A 139 17.41 -5.64 14.64
N HIS A 140 17.04 -5.91 15.89
CA HIS A 140 17.85 -5.60 17.05
C HIS A 140 18.96 -6.65 17.20
#